data_AF-A0A821VHU8-F1
#
_entry.id   AF-A0A821VHU8-F1
#
_cell.length_a   1.000
_cell.length_b   1.000
_cell.length_c   1.000
_cell.angle_alpha   90.00
_cell.angle_beta   90.00
_cell.angle_gamma   90.00
#
_symmetry.space_group_name_H-M   'P 1'
#
loop_
_entity.id
_entity.type
_entity.pdbx_description
1 polymer ?
#
loop_
_entity_poly.entity_id
_entity_poly.type
_entity_poly.pdbx_seq_one_letter_code
_entity_poly.pdbx_strand_id
1 'polypeptide(L)' 'MVGVDAVGMSTVHEVITARHCDMKVFGLSLITNECITNYDVEAEANHEEVLDVGKMRQDLLREYISRLVNEFSKV' A
#
# COMPACT_ATOMS: atom_id res chain seq x y z
N MET A 1 15.76 8.05 -13.92
CA MET A 1 14.54 7.72 -13.16
C MET A 1 14.93 6.88 -11.95
N VAL A 2 14.25 7.01 -10.81
CA VAL A 2 14.66 6.38 -9.53
C VAL A 2 14.12 4.95 -9.33
N GLY A 3 13.37 4.39 -10.29
CA GLY A 3 12.91 3.01 -10.29
C GLY A 3 11.79 2.70 -9.28
N VAL A 4 10.89 3.65 -9.02
CA VAL A 4 9.80 3.52 -8.05
C VAL A 4 8.54 2.99 -8.73
N ASP A 5 7.97 1.90 -8.21
CA ASP A 5 6.71 1.29 -8.71
C ASP A 5 5.45 1.86 -8.06
N ALA A 6 5.55 2.38 -6.83
CA ALA A 6 4.45 2.99 -6.09
C ALA A 6 4.96 4.10 -5.15
N VAL A 7 4.17 5.16 -4.98
CA VAL A 7 4.49 6.29 -4.08
C VAL A 7 3.41 6.46 -3.02
N GLY A 8 3.84 6.76 -1.80
CA GLY A 8 2.96 7.00 -0.67
C GLY A 8 3.63 7.88 0.38
N MET A 9 2.86 8.28 1.39
CA MET A 9 3.29 9.25 2.41
C MET A 9 3.54 8.61 3.79
N SER A 10 3.54 7.28 3.90
CA SER A 10 3.63 6.53 5.17
C SER A 10 4.52 5.29 5.05
N THR A 11 4.46 4.41 6.06
CA THR A 11 5.04 3.06 6.09
C THR A 11 6.55 3.00 6.31
N VAL A 12 7.36 3.78 5.57
CA VAL A 12 8.83 3.65 5.61
C VAL A 12 9.40 3.90 7.01
N HIS A 13 8.88 4.90 7.73
CA HIS A 13 9.37 5.25 9.07
C HIS A 13 9.07 4.15 10.10
N GLU A 14 7.89 3.54 10.03
CA GLU A 14 7.48 2.42 10.87
C GLU A 14 8.35 1.18 10.59
N VAL A 15 8.60 0.88 9.31
CA VAL A 15 9.45 -0.24 8.91
C VAL A 15 10.89 -0.07 9.43
N ILE A 16 11.48 1.12 9.28
CA ILE A 16 12.83 1.40 9.79
C ILE A 16 12.90 1.12 11.30
N THR A 17 11.92 1.62 12.06
CA THR A 17 11.87 1.44 13.51
C THR A 17 11.68 -0.02 13.92
N ALA A 18 10.77 -0.74 13.25
CA ALA A 18 10.52 -2.17 13.51
C ALA A 18 11.76 -3.03 13.21
N ARG A 19 12.46 -2.74 12.11
CA ARG A 19 13.70 -3.43 11.73
C ARG A 19 14.86 -3.11 12.68
N HIS A 20 14.94 -1.90 13.20
CA HIS A 20 15.89 -1.54 14.26
C HIS A 20 15.68 -2.34 15.54
N CYS A 21 14.45 -2.80 15.81
CA CYS A 21 14.09 -3.69 16.92
C CYS A 21 14.07 -5.17 16.52
N ASP A 22 14.75 -5.56 15.43
CA ASP A 22 14.84 -6.93 14.91
C ASP A 22 13.51 -7.62 14.57
N MET A 23 12.43 -6.86 14.38
CA MET A 23 11.13 -7.42 14.02
C MET A 23 11.11 -7.89 12.56
N LYS A 24 10.48 -9.03 12.28
CA LYS A 24 10.12 -9.42 10.90
C LYS A 24 9.01 -8.51 10.40
N VAL A 25 9.15 -8.02 9.17
CA VAL A 25 8.21 -7.05 8.57
C VAL A 25 7.76 -7.55 7.21
N PHE A 26 6.45 -7.46 6.96
CA PHE A 26 5.82 -7.64 5.66
C PHE A 26 5.07 -6.34 5.32
N GLY A 27 5.26 -5.84 4.10
CA GLY A 27 4.62 -4.61 3.62
C GLY A 27 3.88 -4.86 2.31
N LEU A 28 2.75 -4.18 2.13
CA LEU A 28 1.97 -4.19 0.90
C LEU A 28 1.38 -2.80 0.67
N SER A 29 1.16 -2.44 -0.59
CA SER A 29 0.48 -1.20 -0.96
C SER A 29 -0.76 -1.56 -1.79
N LEU A 30 -1.92 -1.03 -1.40
CA LEU A 30 -3.08 -1.00 -2.27
C LEU A 30 -2.88 0.14 -3.26
N ILE A 31 -2.86 -0.15 -4.56
CA ILE A 31 -2.83 0.90 -5.58
C ILE A 31 -4.22 1.51 -5.66
N THR A 32 -4.34 2.74 -5.13
CA THR A 32 -5.60 3.48 -5.03
C THR A 32 -5.84 4.41 -6.20
N ASN A 33 -4.79 4.76 -6.94
CA ASN A 33 -4.85 5.60 -8.12
C ASN A 33 -3.59 5.39 -8.97
N GLU A 34 -3.69 5.70 -10.26
CA GLU A 34 -2.53 5.81 -11.13
C GLU A 34 -1.91 7.22 -10.98
N CYS A 35 -0.59 7.33 -11.10
CA CYS A 35 0.08 8.63 -11.05
C CYS A 35 -0.12 9.37 -12.37
N ILE A 36 -0.55 10.63 -12.31
CA ILE A 36 -0.57 11.50 -13.48
C ILE A 36 0.88 11.91 -13.79
N THR A 37 1.37 11.48 -14.96
CA THR A 37 2.77 11.69 -15.39
C THR A 37 2.91 12.61 -16.60
N ASN A 38 1.79 12.97 -17.23
CA ASN A 38 1.74 13.88 -18.37
C ASN A 38 0.98 15.17 -18.00
N TYR A 39 1.55 16.32 -18.38
CA TYR A 39 0.97 17.64 -18.15
C TYR A 39 -0.28 17.94 -18.99
N ASP A 40 -0.51 17.19 -20.08
CA ASP A 40 -1.70 17.37 -20.94
C ASP A 40 -2.97 16.70 -20.37
N VAL A 41 -2.87 16.02 -19.22
CA VAL A 41 -3.98 15.31 -18.59
C VAL A 41 -4.61 16.23 -17.53
N GLU A 42 -5.85 16.65 -17.75
CA GLU A 42 -6.63 17.48 -16.79
C GLU A 42 -7.20 16.68 -15.60
N ALA A 43 -6.50 15.62 -15.18
CA ALA A 43 -6.86 14.87 -13.99
C ALA A 43 -5.94 15.27 -12.84
N GLU A 44 -6.49 15.33 -11.62
CA GLU A 44 -5.74 15.53 -10.40
C GLU A 44 -5.94 14.34 -9.46
N ALA A 45 -4.94 14.07 -8.61
CA ALA A 45 -5.11 13.07 -7.56
C ALA A 45 -6.20 13.51 -6.58
N ASN A 46 -7.26 12.73 -6.45
CA ASN A 46 -8.38 13.01 -5.55
C ASN A 46 -8.39 12.03 -4.37
N HIS A 47 -8.41 12.56 -3.14
CA HIS A 47 -8.48 11.74 -1.94
C HIS A 47 -9.80 10.96 -1.82
N GLU A 48 -10.91 11.48 -2.36
CA GLU A 48 -12.19 10.79 -2.33
C GLU A 48 -12.17 9.49 -3.14
N GLU A 49 -11.59 9.53 -4.34
CA GLU A 49 -11.37 8.34 -5.19
C GLU A 49 -10.52 7.30 -4.45
N VAL A 50 -9.46 7.75 -3.77
CA VAL A 50 -8.60 6.89 -2.95
C VAL A 50 -9.39 6.16 -1.87
N LEU A 51 -10.29 6.88 -1.17
CA LEU A 51 -11.16 6.29 -0.15
C LEU A 51 -12.14 5.28 -0.74
N ASP A 52 -12.69 5.56 -1.93
CA ASP A 52 -13.66 4.69 -2.57
C ASP A 52 -13.03 3.40 -3.09
N VAL A 53 -11.82 3.45 -3.66
CA VAL A 53 -11.04 2.25 -3.97
C VAL A 53 -10.73 1.46 -2.71
N GLY A 54 -10.37 2.13 -1.62
CA GLY A 54 -10.19 1.50 -0.31
C GLY A 54 -11.42 0.73 0.15
N LYS A 55 -12.61 1.36 0.12
CA LYS A 55 -13.89 0.72 0.46
C LYS A 55 -14.22 -0.44 -0.47
N MET A 56 -13.98 -0.29 -1.77
CA MET A 56 -14.25 -1.32 -2.77
C MET A 56 -13.38 -2.56 -2.58
N ARG A 57 -12.15 -2.39 -2.09
CA ARG A 57 -11.16 -3.47 -1.94
C ARG A 57 -11.04 -4.03 -0.52
N GLN A 58 -11.76 -3.45 0.45
CA GLN A 58 -11.63 -3.81 1.87
C GLN A 58 -11.87 -5.31 2.14
N ASP A 59 -12.90 -5.91 1.53
CA ASP A 59 -13.25 -7.31 1.79
C ASP A 59 -12.20 -8.27 1.22
N LEU A 60 -11.70 -7.96 0.01
CA LEU A 60 -10.60 -8.69 -0.61
C LEU A 60 -9.34 -8.61 0.23
N LEU A 61 -8.97 -7.40 0.68
CA LEU A 61 -7.79 -7.21 1.51
C LEU A 61 -7.93 -7.93 2.86
N ARG A 62 -9.11 -7.88 3.47
CA ARG A 62 -9.41 -8.60 4.71
C ARG A 62 -9.20 -10.10 4.53
N GLU A 63 -9.76 -10.69 3.48
CA GLU A 63 -9.60 -12.11 3.18
C GLU A 63 -8.12 -12.46 2.93
N TYR A 64 -7.44 -11.65 2.11
CA TYR A 64 -6.03 -11.87 1.77
C TYR A 64 -5.12 -11.83 3.00
N ILE A 65 -5.26 -10.80 3.84
CA ILE A 65 -4.50 -10.67 5.08
C ILE A 65 -4.82 -11.82 6.05
N SER A 66 -6.09 -12.22 6.17
CA SER A 66 -6.47 -13.34 7.03
C SER A 66 -5.78 -14.64 6.63
N ARG A 67 -5.69 -14.90 5.31
CA ARG A 67 -4.94 -16.05 4.77
C ARG A 67 -3.44 -15.92 5.02
N LEU A 68 -2.86 -14.75 4.78
CA LEU A 68 -1.43 -14.51 5.03
C LEU A 68 -1.04 -14.76 6.49
N VAL A 69 -1.84 -14.28 7.45
CA VAL A 69 -1.59 -14.52 8.88
C VAL A 69 -1.62 -16.02 9.20
N ASN A 70 -2.57 -16.77 8.62
CA ASN A 70 -2.64 -18.22 8.79
C ASN A 70 -1.47 -18.96 8.14
N GLU A 71 -0.89 -18.43 7.06
CA GLU A 71 0.32 -19.02 6.47
C GLU A 71 1.57 -18.67 7.29
N PHE A 72 1.68 -17.44 7.79
CA PHE A 72 2.81 -17.02 8.61
C PHE A 72 2.87 -17.72 9.97
N SER A 73 1.72 -18.12 10.54
CA SER A 73 1.70 -18.86 11.81
C SER A 73 2.21 -20.30 11.72
N LYS A 74 2.43 -20.83 10.51
CA LYS A 74 2.98 -22.17 10.28
C LYS A 74 4.52 -22.20 10.28
N VAL A 75 5.17 -21.04 10.30
CA VAL A 75 6.64 -20.85 10.19
C VAL A 75 7.18 -20.27 11.49
#